data_AF-A0A1W1IDU5-F1
#
_entry.id   AF-A0A1W1IDU5-F1
#
_cell.length_a   1.000
_cell.length_b   1.000
_cell.length_c   1.000
_cell.angle_alpha   90.00
_cell.angle_beta   90.00
_cell.angle_gamma   90.00
#
_symmetry.space_group_name_H-M   'P 1'
#
loop_
_entity.id
_entity.type
_entity.pdbx_description
1 polymer ?
#
loop_
_entity_poly.entity_id
_entity_poly.type
_entity_poly.pdbx_seq_one_letter_code
_entity_poly.pdbx_strand_id
1 'polypeptide(L)'
;MDYIKSNIKKSIFIEAPLVKVWQYAANVGNWEEIHEGLKIVKQISGDGGLSSVYKAEYDMFGKMVPVNIEVQQSELFPEEFVMRAAIRVDTVDPAEDSFVRQNYTAKAEEGGTTLNLESIQNIPYVDKNKTFDKEAYQEKRDELAQQAIERIRLFCEE
;
A
#
# COMPACT_ATOMS: atom_id res chain seq x y z
N MET A 1 -20.64 -15.62 -4.21
CA MET A 1 -19.67 -15.05 -3.26
C MET A 1 -19.48 -13.61 -3.69
N ASP A 2 -19.71 -12.65 -2.79
CA ASP A 2 -19.56 -11.24 -3.12
C ASP A 2 -18.11 -10.80 -2.91
N TYR A 3 -17.75 -9.66 -3.53
CA TYR A 3 -16.40 -9.14 -3.49
C TYR A 3 -16.40 -7.68 -3.08
N ILE A 4 -15.48 -7.35 -2.19
CA ILE A 4 -15.05 -5.98 -1.94
C ILE A 4 -14.05 -5.63 -3.03
N LYS A 5 -14.54 -4.90 -4.03
CA LYS A 5 -13.75 -4.37 -5.15
C LYS A 5 -13.49 -2.89 -4.95
N SER A 6 -12.24 -2.48 -5.12
CA SER A 6 -11.86 -1.07 -5.10
C SER A 6 -10.54 -0.84 -5.82
N ASN A 7 -10.44 0.31 -6.47
CA ASN A 7 -9.22 0.83 -7.07
C ASN A 7 -9.14 2.31 -6.69
N ILE A 8 -8.19 2.64 -5.82
CA ILE A 8 -7.97 4.00 -5.33
C ILE A 8 -6.68 4.52 -5.92
N LYS A 9 -6.71 5.75 -6.43
CA LYS A 9 -5.56 6.44 -6.99
C LYS A 9 -5.41 7.79 -6.32
N LYS A 10 -4.23 8.09 -5.81
CA LYS A 10 -3.86 9.41 -5.28
C LYS A 10 -2.58 9.90 -5.98
N SER A 11 -2.44 11.21 -6.08
CA SER A 11 -1.26 11.85 -6.66
C SER A 11 -0.94 13.10 -5.85
N ILE A 12 0.34 13.38 -5.64
CA ILE A 12 0.79 14.58 -4.95
C ILE A 12 2.16 15.01 -5.47
N PHE A 13 2.40 16.32 -5.50
CA PHE A 13 3.73 16.87 -5.67
C PHE A 13 4.43 16.97 -4.31
N ILE A 14 5.70 16.61 -4.27
CA ILE A 14 6.54 16.64 -3.07
C ILE A 14 7.77 17.47 -3.38
N GLU A 15 8.05 18.50 -2.57
CA GLU A 15 9.24 19.37 -2.66
C GLU A 15 10.51 18.64 -2.18
N ALA A 16 10.78 17.47 -2.75
CA ALA A 16 11.89 16.60 -2.38
C ALA A 16 12.47 15.86 -3.60
N PRO A 17 13.77 15.52 -3.58
CA PRO A 17 14.38 14.77 -4.68
C PRO A 17 13.83 13.34 -4.76
N LEU A 18 13.73 12.82 -5.98
CA LEU A 18 13.17 11.49 -6.30
C LEU A 18 13.76 10.37 -5.43
N VAL A 19 15.07 10.40 -5.19
CA VAL A 19 15.77 9.39 -4.37
C VAL A 19 15.26 9.37 -2.93
N LYS A 20 14.98 10.52 -2.32
CA LYS A 20 14.43 10.60 -0.95
C LYS A 20 13.02 10.00 -0.91
N VAL A 21 12.19 10.37 -1.88
CA VAL A 21 10.81 9.84 -2.00
C VAL A 21 10.83 8.33 -2.22
N TRP A 22 11.71 7.82 -3.09
CA TRP A 22 11.87 6.39 -3.32
C TRP A 22 12.30 5.65 -2.06
N GLN A 23 13.35 6.12 -1.37
CA GLN A 23 13.85 5.50 -0.14
C GLN A 23 12.78 5.39 0.94
N TYR A 24 11.90 6.38 1.05
CA TYR A 24 10.83 6.36 2.05
C TYR A 24 9.63 5.52 1.60
N ALA A 25 9.07 5.80 0.42
CA ALA A 25 7.82 5.19 -0.04
C ALA A 25 7.98 3.74 -0.53
N ALA A 26 9.09 3.42 -1.20
CA ALA A 26 9.28 2.08 -1.77
C ALA A 26 9.77 1.05 -0.75
N ASN A 27 10.31 1.50 0.39
CA ASN A 27 10.74 0.62 1.46
C ASN A 27 9.54 0.20 2.31
N VAL A 28 9.15 -1.07 2.19
CA VAL A 28 8.04 -1.67 2.95
C VAL A 28 8.28 -1.58 4.47
N GLY A 29 9.53 -1.52 4.93
CA GLY A 29 9.84 -1.31 6.35
C GLY A 29 9.26 -0.01 6.92
N ASN A 30 9.07 1.02 6.10
CA ASN A 30 8.50 2.31 6.53
C ASN A 30 6.97 2.32 6.47
N TRP A 31 6.34 1.25 5.95
CA TRP A 31 4.92 1.28 5.66
C TRP A 31 4.03 1.33 6.90
N GLU A 32 4.50 0.90 8.06
CA GLU A 32 3.77 1.08 9.32
C GLU A 32 3.60 2.56 9.72
N GLU A 33 4.55 3.41 9.32
CA GLU A 33 4.48 4.86 9.55
C GLU A 33 3.55 5.52 8.51
N ILE A 34 3.57 5.01 7.29
CA ILE A 34 2.80 5.52 6.15
C ILE A 34 1.31 5.13 6.23
N HIS A 35 1.02 3.85 6.52
CA HIS A 35 -0.34 3.31 6.45
C HIS A 35 -0.92 3.07 7.84
N GLU A 36 -1.99 3.79 8.15
CA GLU A 36 -2.75 3.53 9.38
C GLU A 36 -3.31 2.11 9.42
N GLY A 37 -3.23 1.50 10.61
CA GLY A 37 -3.69 0.13 10.84
C GLY A 37 -2.74 -0.93 10.29
N LEU A 38 -1.59 -0.58 9.71
CA LEU A 38 -0.55 -1.52 9.32
C LEU A 38 0.56 -1.57 10.37
N LYS A 39 1.00 -2.78 10.71
CA LYS A 39 2.13 -3.03 11.59
C LYS A 39 3.07 -4.03 10.94
N ILE A 40 4.32 -3.64 10.70
CA ILE A 40 5.33 -4.56 10.20
C ILE A 40 5.83 -5.41 11.37
N VAL A 41 5.76 -6.73 11.25
CA VAL A 41 6.24 -7.66 12.30
C VAL A 41 7.70 -7.98 12.07
N LYS A 42 8.05 -8.38 10.85
CA LYS A 42 9.43 -8.64 10.42
C LYS A 42 9.52 -8.83 8.91
N GLN A 43 10.69 -8.54 8.36
CA GLN A 43 11.09 -9.07 7.07
C GLN A 43 11.45 -10.56 7.23
N ILE A 44 10.87 -11.42 6.39
CA ILE A 44 11.10 -12.87 6.45
C ILE A 44 12.00 -13.38 5.32
N SER A 45 12.16 -12.60 4.24
CA SER A 45 13.11 -12.89 3.15
C SER A 45 13.50 -11.63 2.37
N GLY A 46 14.62 -11.71 1.64
CA GLY A 46 15.14 -10.65 0.77
C GLY A 46 15.96 -9.59 1.51
N ASP A 47 16.23 -8.48 0.82
CA ASP A 47 17.00 -7.31 1.28
C ASP A 47 16.19 -6.00 1.29
N GLY A 48 14.89 -6.10 0.98
CA GLY A 48 13.95 -5.00 0.86
C GLY A 48 13.58 -4.66 -0.58
N GLY A 49 14.31 -5.19 -1.57
CA GLY A 49 14.00 -5.06 -2.99
C GLY A 49 13.08 -6.16 -3.52
N LEU A 50 13.13 -6.39 -4.84
CA LEU A 50 12.36 -7.44 -5.54
C LEU A 50 12.41 -8.79 -4.81
N SER A 51 11.26 -9.45 -4.72
CA SER A 51 11.07 -10.76 -4.05
C SER A 51 11.25 -10.75 -2.53
N SER A 52 11.43 -9.58 -1.91
CA SER A 52 11.41 -9.47 -0.45
C SER A 52 9.99 -9.71 0.08
N VAL A 53 9.89 -10.43 1.19
CA VAL A 53 8.61 -10.73 1.83
C VAL A 53 8.64 -10.24 3.28
N TYR A 54 7.59 -9.52 3.65
CA TYR A 54 7.38 -8.98 4.98
C TYR A 54 6.15 -9.62 5.61
N LYS A 55 6.28 -10.09 6.84
CA LYS A 55 5.15 -10.45 7.68
C LYS A 55 4.65 -9.20 8.38
N ALA A 56 3.36 -8.93 8.29
CA ALA A 56 2.71 -7.77 8.88
C ALA A 56 1.35 -8.15 9.49
N GLU A 57 0.77 -7.22 10.22
CA GLU A 57 -0.61 -7.26 10.68
C GLU A 57 -1.32 -6.04 10.13
N TYR A 58 -2.53 -6.21 9.59
CA TYR A 58 -3.35 -5.11 9.07
C TYR A 58 -4.71 -5.11 9.76
N ASP A 59 -5.20 -3.93 10.13
CA ASP A 59 -6.54 -3.77 10.67
C ASP A 59 -7.58 -3.93 9.55
N MET A 60 -8.28 -5.07 9.57
CA MET A 60 -9.46 -5.30 8.76
C MET A 60 -10.69 -5.32 9.67
N PHE A 61 -11.44 -4.21 9.66
CA PHE A 61 -12.72 -4.07 10.37
C PHE A 61 -12.60 -4.13 11.90
N GLY A 62 -11.61 -3.47 12.48
CA GLY A 62 -11.35 -3.43 13.92
C GLY A 62 -10.67 -4.69 14.45
N LYS A 63 -10.10 -5.50 13.54
CA LYS A 63 -9.40 -6.74 13.87
C LYS A 63 -8.08 -6.79 13.12
N MET A 64 -6.99 -6.89 13.87
CA MET A 64 -5.67 -7.17 13.31
C MET A 64 -5.67 -8.57 12.69
N VAL A 65 -5.43 -8.63 11.37
CA VAL A 65 -5.26 -9.88 10.64
C VAL A 65 -3.82 -10.01 10.12
N PRO A 66 -3.22 -11.20 10.17
CA PRO A 66 -1.90 -11.42 9.61
C PRO A 66 -1.94 -11.29 8.08
N VAL A 67 -0.98 -10.55 7.53
CA VAL A 67 -0.77 -10.40 6.09
C VAL A 67 0.70 -10.59 5.74
N ASN A 68 0.96 -11.01 4.51
CA ASN A 68 2.29 -11.02 3.92
C ASN A 68 2.33 -9.99 2.78
N ILE A 69 3.37 -9.15 2.77
CA ILE A 69 3.63 -8.17 1.72
C ILE A 69 4.81 -8.67 0.91
N GLU A 70 4.61 -8.92 -0.37
CA GLU A 70 5.62 -9.40 -1.31
C GLU A 70 5.95 -8.28 -2.30
N VAL A 71 7.22 -7.88 -2.37
CA VAL A 71 7.70 -6.88 -3.33
C VAL A 71 7.82 -7.53 -4.71
N GLN A 72 7.02 -7.07 -5.67
CA GLN A 72 6.97 -7.57 -7.03
C GLN A 72 7.79 -6.76 -8.02
N GLN A 73 8.08 -5.49 -7.69
CA GLN A 73 8.96 -4.61 -8.43
C GLN A 73 9.47 -3.53 -7.47
N SER A 74 10.73 -3.16 -7.56
CA SER A 74 11.31 -2.01 -6.86
C SER A 74 12.51 -1.50 -7.65
N GLU A 75 12.27 -0.53 -8.53
CA GLU A 75 13.26 -0.02 -9.48
C GLU A 75 13.30 1.50 -9.39
N LEU A 76 14.52 2.05 -9.32
CA LEU A 76 14.81 3.47 -9.40
C LEU A 76 15.58 3.74 -10.70
N PHE A 77 15.03 4.63 -11.50
CA PHE A 77 15.62 5.16 -12.73
C PHE A 77 16.06 6.62 -12.50
N PRO A 78 16.80 7.24 -13.43
CA PRO A 78 17.25 8.63 -13.27
C PRO A 78 16.12 9.65 -13.05
N GLU A 79 14.96 9.44 -13.69
CA GLU A 79 13.84 10.40 -13.68
C GLU A 79 12.54 9.83 -13.11
N GLU A 80 12.51 8.55 -12.72
CA GLU A 80 11.31 7.92 -12.17
C GLU A 80 11.63 6.74 -11.26
N PHE A 81 10.67 6.32 -10.44
CA PHE A 81 10.73 5.02 -9.77
C PHE A 81 9.41 4.28 -9.88
N VAL A 82 9.50 2.96 -9.79
CA VAL A 82 8.34 2.06 -9.74
C VAL A 82 8.53 1.07 -8.58
N MET A 83 7.53 1.03 -7.71
CA MET A 83 7.39 0.01 -6.68
C MET A 83 6.01 -0.64 -6.79
N ARG A 84 5.99 -1.97 -6.76
CA ARG A 84 4.76 -2.76 -6.75
C ARG A 84 4.86 -3.83 -5.66
N ALA A 85 3.82 -3.96 -4.85
CA ALA A 85 3.69 -5.05 -3.91
C ALA A 85 2.34 -5.75 -4.00
N ALA A 86 2.37 -7.06 -3.80
CA ALA A 86 1.19 -7.86 -3.54
C ALA A 86 1.04 -8.06 -2.02
N ILE A 87 -0.18 -7.89 -1.52
CA ILE A 87 -0.52 -8.11 -0.12
C ILE A 87 -1.44 -9.32 -0.07
N ARG A 88 -1.02 -10.37 0.63
CA ARG A 88 -1.78 -11.60 0.82
C ARG A 88 -2.23 -11.66 2.27
N VAL A 89 -3.53 -11.77 2.49
CA VAL A 89 -4.05 -12.06 3.83
C VAL A 89 -3.77 -13.53 4.11
N ASP A 90 -3.14 -13.84 5.23
CA ASP A 90 -2.83 -15.21 5.65
C ASP A 90 -4.10 -15.85 6.21
N THR A 91 -5.00 -16.24 5.30
CA THR A 91 -6.21 -17.02 5.61
C THR A 91 -6.05 -18.45 5.10
N VAL A 92 -6.75 -19.39 5.74
CA VAL A 92 -6.63 -20.84 5.49
C VAL A 92 -7.09 -21.24 4.07
N ASP A 93 -7.76 -20.36 3.33
CA ASP A 93 -8.31 -20.66 2.01
C ASP A 93 -8.60 -19.37 1.20
N PRO A 94 -7.57 -18.71 0.61
CA PRO A 94 -7.80 -17.55 -0.23
C PRO A 94 -8.49 -17.98 -1.53
N ALA A 95 -9.63 -17.39 -1.85
CA ALA A 95 -10.25 -17.57 -3.17
C ALA A 95 -9.24 -17.23 -4.28
N GLU A 96 -9.22 -17.98 -5.39
CA GLU A 96 -8.22 -17.84 -6.45
C GLU A 96 -8.10 -16.40 -7.01
N ASP A 97 -9.19 -15.65 -6.99
CA ASP A 97 -9.24 -14.27 -7.47
C ASP A 97 -9.06 -13.22 -6.37
N SER A 98 -8.80 -13.62 -5.13
CA SER A 98 -8.51 -12.72 -4.01
C SER A 98 -7.13 -12.08 -4.17
N PHE A 99 -7.06 -10.77 -4.34
CA PHE A 99 -5.79 -10.05 -4.36
C PHE A 99 -5.88 -8.64 -3.81
N VAL A 100 -4.79 -8.20 -3.20
CA VAL A 100 -4.55 -6.81 -2.81
C VAL A 100 -3.21 -6.39 -3.41
N ARG A 101 -3.16 -5.20 -4.00
CA ARG A 101 -1.94 -4.61 -4.56
C ARG A 101 -1.79 -3.17 -4.11
N GLN A 102 -0.55 -2.81 -3.84
CA GLN A 102 -0.15 -1.46 -3.46
C GLN A 102 1.01 -1.06 -4.36
N ASN A 103 0.84 0.01 -5.13
CA ASN A 103 1.83 0.49 -6.08
C ASN A 103 2.18 1.94 -5.77
N TYR A 104 3.47 2.26 -5.93
CA TYR A 104 3.98 3.61 -5.94
C TYR A 104 4.73 3.84 -7.25
N THR A 105 4.41 4.92 -7.93
CA THR A 105 5.18 5.38 -9.09
C THR A 105 5.42 6.85 -8.98
N ALA A 106 6.63 7.31 -9.24
CA ALA A 106 6.93 8.73 -9.17
C ALA A 106 7.80 9.19 -10.34
N LYS A 107 7.72 10.49 -10.64
CA LYS A 107 8.56 11.15 -11.64
C LYS A 107 9.23 12.37 -11.03
N ALA A 108 10.50 12.57 -11.36
CA ALA A 108 11.21 13.81 -11.06
C ALA A 108 10.63 14.94 -11.92
N GLU A 109 10.41 16.09 -11.30
CA GLU A 109 9.92 17.31 -11.94
C GLU A 109 10.76 18.50 -11.46
N GLU A 110 10.60 19.66 -12.11
CA GLU A 110 11.27 20.87 -11.65
C GLU A 110 10.83 21.20 -10.21
N GLY A 111 11.80 21.29 -9.30
CA GLY A 111 11.55 21.61 -7.89
C GLY A 111 11.13 20.43 -7.00
N GLY A 112 10.94 19.21 -7.54
CA GLY A 112 10.48 18.11 -6.70
C GLY A 112 10.16 16.80 -7.42
N THR A 113 9.19 16.07 -6.88
CA THR A 113 8.79 14.74 -7.34
C THR A 113 7.27 14.62 -7.29
N THR A 114 6.64 14.23 -8.41
CA THR A 114 5.23 13.85 -8.41
C THR A 114 5.11 12.37 -8.08
N LEU A 115 4.54 12.05 -6.92
CA LEU A 115 4.29 10.69 -6.44
C LEU A 115 2.86 10.28 -6.74
N ASN A 116 2.67 9.04 -7.19
CA ASN A 116 1.36 8.42 -7.37
C ASN A 116 1.25 7.17 -6.52
N LEU A 117 0.08 7.02 -5.89
CA LEU A 117 -0.35 5.88 -5.10
C LEU A 117 -1.47 5.17 -5.85
N GLU A 118 -1.36 3.85 -6.04
CA GLU A 118 -2.47 3.03 -6.52
C GLU A 118 -2.69 1.83 -5.57
N SER A 119 -3.90 1.73 -5.01
CA SER A 119 -4.28 0.65 -4.11
C SER A 119 -5.47 -0.11 -4.68
N ILE A 120 -5.25 -1.38 -5.03
CA ILE A 120 -6.25 -2.24 -5.68
C ILE A 120 -6.62 -3.36 -4.72
N GLN A 121 -7.92 -3.59 -4.53
CA GLN A 121 -8.44 -4.70 -3.75
C GLN A 121 -9.51 -5.45 -4.54
N ASN A 122 -9.41 -6.77 -4.51
CA ASN A 122 -10.47 -7.72 -4.81
C ASN A 122 -10.46 -8.77 -3.70
N ILE A 123 -11.28 -8.58 -2.67
CA ILE A 123 -11.30 -9.48 -1.50
C ILE A 123 -12.68 -10.15 -1.43
N PRO A 124 -12.76 -11.49 -1.37
CA PRO A 124 -14.02 -12.19 -1.18
C PRO A 124 -14.60 -11.84 0.19
N TYR A 125 -15.89 -11.55 0.22
CA TYR A 125 -16.60 -11.18 1.44
C TYR A 125 -17.95 -11.89 1.50
N VAL A 126 -18.34 -12.29 2.71
CA VAL A 126 -19.65 -12.91 2.99
C VAL A 126 -20.37 -12.06 4.01
N ASP A 127 -21.30 -11.23 3.54
CA ASP A 127 -22.15 -10.42 4.42
C ASP A 127 -23.34 -11.21 4.97
N LYS A 128 -23.09 -12.10 5.94
CA LYS A 128 -24.16 -12.97 6.47
C LYS A 128 -25.34 -12.17 7.05
N ASN A 129 -25.09 -10.96 7.55
CA ASN A 129 -26.08 -10.14 8.25
C ASN A 129 -26.54 -8.89 7.46
N LYS A 130 -26.02 -8.67 6.23
CA LYS A 130 -26.29 -7.46 5.43
C LYS A 130 -25.95 -6.15 6.14
N THR A 131 -24.91 -6.15 6.95
CA THR A 131 -24.50 -4.99 7.77
C THR A 131 -23.30 -4.24 7.18
N PHE A 132 -22.71 -4.75 6.10
CA PHE A 132 -21.54 -4.11 5.50
C PHE A 132 -21.95 -2.96 4.59
N ASP A 133 -21.58 -1.74 5.02
CA ASP A 133 -21.69 -0.56 4.18
C ASP A 133 -20.48 -0.43 3.26
N LYS A 134 -20.70 -0.79 2.00
CA LYS A 134 -19.66 -0.73 0.95
C LYS A 134 -19.24 0.70 0.63
N GLU A 135 -20.17 1.66 0.68
CA GLU A 135 -19.87 3.06 0.35
C GLU A 135 -19.00 3.67 1.45
N ALA A 136 -19.39 3.49 2.72
CA ALA A 136 -18.60 3.94 3.86
C ALA A 136 -17.21 3.29 3.89
N TYR A 137 -17.08 2.01 3.53
CA TYR A 137 -15.77 1.36 3.43
C TYR A 137 -14.90 1.95 2.31
N GLN A 138 -15.50 2.25 1.14
CA GLN A 138 -14.77 2.87 0.04
C GLN A 138 -14.31 4.29 0.38
N GLU A 139 -15.18 5.09 1.01
CA GLU A 139 -14.86 6.43 1.51
C GLU A 139 -13.72 6.37 2.52
N LYS A 140 -13.82 5.47 3.53
CA LYS A 140 -12.77 5.33 4.54
C LYS A 140 -11.43 4.95 3.93
N ARG A 141 -11.41 4.06 2.93
CA ARG A 141 -10.16 3.72 2.24
C ARG A 141 -9.59 4.87 1.42
N ASP A 142 -10.45 5.69 0.81
CA ASP A 142 -10.01 6.87 0.07
C ASP A 142 -9.35 7.90 1.01
N GLU A 143 -9.94 8.12 2.19
CA GLU A 143 -9.36 8.94 3.27
C GLU A 143 -7.99 8.41 3.70
N LEU A 144 -7.89 7.11 4.01
CA LEU A 144 -6.64 6.49 4.46
C LEU A 144 -5.54 6.57 3.38
N ALA A 145 -5.92 6.45 2.10
CA ALA A 145 -4.99 6.62 1.00
C ALA A 145 -4.51 8.08 0.87
N GLN A 146 -5.38 9.06 1.11
CA GLN A 146 -4.99 10.47 1.18
C GLN A 146 -4.03 10.71 2.34
N GLN A 147 -4.33 10.19 3.52
CA GLN A 147 -3.44 10.34 4.68
C GLN A 147 -2.06 9.70 4.43
N ALA A 148 -2.03 8.52 3.81
CA ALA A 148 -0.78 7.85 3.48
C ALA A 148 0.10 8.68 2.54
N ILE A 149 -0.48 9.25 1.48
CA ILE A 149 0.30 10.06 0.52
C ILE A 149 0.77 11.38 1.15
N GLU A 150 -0.03 11.99 2.04
CA GLU A 150 0.37 13.18 2.80
C GLU A 150 1.48 12.89 3.81
N ARG A 151 1.45 11.75 4.52
CA ARG A 151 2.54 11.35 5.43
C ARG A 151 3.87 11.18 4.69
N ILE A 152 3.84 10.64 3.47
CA ILE A 152 5.02 10.55 2.61
C ILE A 152 5.54 11.94 2.27
N ARG A 153 4.65 12.86 1.87
CA ARG A 153 5.02 14.25 1.58
C ARG A 153 5.67 14.93 2.78
N LEU A 154 5.01 14.92 3.93
CA LEU A 154 5.49 15.56 5.16
C LEU A 154 6.89 15.04 5.54
N PHE A 155 7.09 13.73 5.57
CA PHE A 155 8.41 13.15 5.87
C PHE A 155 9.49 13.54 4.86
N CYS A 156 9.13 13.63 3.57
CA CYS A 156 10.09 13.95 2.52
C CYS A 156 10.41 15.45 2.43
N GLU A 157 9.54 16.34 2.90
CA GLU A 157 9.73 17.79 2.89
C GLU A 157 10.41 18.33 4.17
N GLU A 158 10.43 17.55 5.26
CA GLU A 158 11.25 17.81 6.46
C GLU A 158 12.76 17.70 6.20
#